data_AF-A0A965IFX5-F1
#
_entry.id   AF-A0A965IFX5-F1
#
_cell.length_a   1.000
_cell.length_b   1.000
_cell.length_c   1.000
_cell.angle_alpha   90.00
_cell.angle_beta   90.00
_cell.angle_gamma   90.00
#
_symmetry.space_group_name_H-M   'P 1'
#
loop_
_entity.id
_entity.type
_entity.pdbx_description
1 polymer ?
#
loop_
_entity_poly.entity_id
_entity_poly.type
_entity_poly.pdbx_seq_one_letter_code
_entity_poly.pdbx_strand_id
1 'polypeptide(L)' 'MKIRVRFNKSRGQEGRGTAEHAWRVFVGKKEYLAKNVVFTIPCQSEKDCCSEDWNMMAEGEIEIDRETSTIKIVAVPI' A
#
# COMPACT_ATOMS: atom_id res chain seq x y z
N MET A 1 0.77 4.82 -12.37
CA MET A 1 0.00 3.57 -12.21
C MET A 1 -0.97 3.70 -11.05
N LYS A 2 -2.17 3.11 -11.09
CA LYS A 2 -3.10 3.14 -9.94
C LYS A 2 -2.57 2.29 -8.79
N ILE A 3 -2.35 2.92 -7.64
CA ILE A 3 -1.86 2.31 -6.41
C ILE A 3 -2.96 2.42 -5.35
N ARG A 4 -3.28 1.30 -4.69
CA ARG A 4 -4.26 1.28 -3.59
C ARG A 4 -3.55 0.82 -2.31
N VAL A 5 -3.75 1.54 -1.23
CA VAL A 5 -3.19 1.22 0.09
C VAL A 5 -4.30 1.09 1.09
N ARG A 6 -4.28 0.01 1.88
CA ARG A 6 -5.18 -0.15 3.02
C ARG A 6 -4.49 -0.84 4.18
N PHE A 7 -5.14 -0.76 5.34
CA PHE A 7 -4.68 -1.41 6.55
C PHE A 7 -4.73 -2.95 6.42
N ASN A 8 -3.68 -3.61 6.90
CA ASN A 8 -3.56 -5.06 6.96
C ASN A 8 -4.27 -5.62 8.20
N LYS A 9 -5.58 -5.87 8.09
CA LYS A 9 -6.40 -6.45 9.17
C LYS A 9 -5.93 -7.84 9.62
N SER A 10 -5.19 -8.56 8.78
CA SER A 10 -4.68 -9.91 9.06
C SER A 10 -3.17 -9.94 9.31
N ARG A 11 -2.51 -8.81 9.61
CA ARG A 11 -1.08 -8.75 9.95
C ARG A 11 -0.70 -9.77 11.02
N GLY A 12 0.42 -10.45 10.85
CA GLY A 12 0.89 -11.51 11.76
C GLY A 12 0.30 -12.90 11.51
N GLN A 13 -0.71 -13.04 10.64
CA GLN A 13 -1.16 -14.35 10.17
C GLN A 13 -0.19 -14.92 9.10
N GLU A 14 -0.25 -16.22 8.85
CA GLU A 14 0.55 -16.88 7.82
C GLU A 14 0.37 -16.20 6.46
N GLY A 15 1.50 -15.87 5.79
CA GLY A 15 1.50 -15.16 4.51
C GLY A 15 1.08 -13.68 4.59
N ARG A 16 0.87 -13.11 5.78
CA ARG A 16 0.44 -11.72 6.00
C ARG A 16 1.48 -10.84 6.68
N GLY A 17 2.75 -11.25 6.60
CA GLY A 17 3.88 -10.57 7.23
C GLY A 17 3.84 -10.70 8.75
N THR A 18 4.75 -10.00 9.43
CA THR A 18 4.74 -9.91 10.90
C THR A 18 3.63 -8.97 11.39
N ALA A 19 3.41 -8.94 12.71
CA ALA A 19 2.47 -8.00 13.35
C ALA A 19 2.77 -6.52 13.03
N GLU A 20 4.00 -6.20 12.63
CA GLU A 20 4.42 -4.84 12.27
C GLU A 20 4.05 -4.46 10.82
N HIS A 21 3.74 -5.42 9.94
CA HIS A 21 3.38 -5.14 8.54
C HIS A 21 1.95 -4.63 8.45
N ALA A 22 1.74 -3.40 8.89
CA ALA A 22 0.43 -2.78 9.05
C ALA A 22 -0.27 -2.42 7.73
N TRP A 23 0.43 -2.44 6.59
CA TRP A 23 -0.09 -1.94 5.32
C TRP A 23 -0.04 -2.99 4.21
N ARG A 24 -1.11 -3.01 3.40
CA ARG A 24 -1.20 -3.73 2.13
C ARG A 24 -1.17 -2.70 1.01
N VAL A 25 -0.22 -2.83 0.10
CA VAL A 25 -0.06 -1.94 -1.07
C VAL A 25 -0.30 -2.75 -2.33
N PHE A 26 -1.32 -2.38 -3.10
CA PHE A 26 -1.68 -3.03 -4.35
C PHE A 26 -1.20 -2.19 -5.53
N VAL A 27 -0.37 -2.80 -6.38
CA VAL A 27 0.16 -2.20 -7.60
C VAL A 27 -0.22 -3.11 -8.77
N GLY A 28 -1.30 -2.75 -9.48
CA GLY A 28 -1.92 -3.62 -10.46
C GLY A 28 -2.38 -4.95 -9.83
N LYS A 29 -1.76 -6.06 -10.25
CA LYS A 29 -2.03 -7.42 -9.72
C LYS A 29 -1.11 -7.83 -8.57
N LYS A 30 -0.09 -7.04 -8.24
CA LYS A 30 0.86 -7.35 -7.17
C LYS A 30 0.40 -6.76 -5.85
N GLU A 31 0.59 -7.52 -4.79
CA GLU A 31 0.39 -7.08 -3.41
C GLU A 31 1.75 -7.05 -2.70
N TYR A 32 1.99 -5.96 -1.96
CA TYR A 32 3.12 -5.81 -1.08
C TYR A 32 2.63 -5.61 0.36
N LEU A 33 3.38 -6.15 1.30
CA LEU A 33 3.17 -5.95 2.74
C LEU A 33 4.29 -5.05 3.25
N ALA A 34 3.93 -3.97 3.93
CA ALA A 34 4.89 -2.97 4.42
C ALA A 34 4.61 -2.60 5.87
N LYS A 35 5.67 -2.30 6.62
CA LYS A 35 5.53 -1.73 7.97
C LYS A 35 5.07 -0.28 7.91
N ASN A 36 5.58 0.48 6.93
CA ASN A 36 5.30 1.90 6.76
C ASN A 36 4.88 2.21 5.33
N VAL A 37 4.03 3.22 5.15
CA VAL A 37 3.70 3.79 3.84
C VAL A 37 3.76 5.31 3.94
N VAL A 38 4.39 5.94 2.94
CA VAL A 38 4.47 7.39 2.81
C VAL A 38 3.95 7.80 1.45
N PHE A 39 2.97 8.68 1.41
CA PHE A 39 2.53 9.33 0.18
C PHE A 39 3.27 10.66 0.03
N THR A 40 4.02 10.83 -1.05
CA THR A 40 4.64 12.12 -1.41
C THR A 40 3.80 12.89 -2.44
N ILE A 41 2.68 12.32 -2.84
CA ILE A 41 1.70 12.88 -3.78
C ILE A 41 0.31 12.81 -3.16
N PRO A 42 -0.64 13.66 -3.61
CA PRO A 42 -2.02 13.58 -3.13
C PRO A 42 -2.64 12.19 -3.33
N CYS A 43 -3.45 11.77 -2.37
CA CYS A 43 -4.26 10.56 -2.46
C CYS A 43 -5.73 10.88 -2.22
N GLN A 44 -6.62 10.01 -2.67
CA GLN A 44 -8.06 10.08 -2.46
C GLN A 44 -8.60 8.77 -1.90
N SER A 45 -9.78 8.81 -1.28
CA SER A 45 -10.44 7.61 -0.78
C SER A 45 -11.08 6.82 -1.93
N GLU A 46 -11.01 5.48 -1.84
CA GLU A 46 -11.66 4.58 -2.79
C GLU A 46 -12.23 3.35 -2.07
N LYS A 47 -13.54 3.14 -2.14
CA LYS A 47 -14.19 1.92 -1.63
C LYS A 47 -13.79 0.74 -2.52
N ASP A 48 -13.35 -0.35 -1.90
CA ASP A 48 -13.10 -1.58 -2.62
C ASP A 48 -14.42 -2.12 -3.20
N CYS A 49 -14.41 -2.56 -4.46
CA CYS A 49 -15.65 -2.98 -5.13
C CYS A 49 -16.22 -4.29 -4.59
N CYS A 50 -15.42 -5.10 -3.91
CA CYS A 50 -15.78 -6.44 -3.46
C CYS A 50 -15.78 -6.58 -1.93
N SER A 51 -15.60 -5.49 -1.19
CA SER A 51 -15.56 -5.53 0.28
C SER A 51 -15.97 -4.19 0.91
N GLU A 52 -16.21 -4.20 2.21
CA GLU A 52 -16.44 -2.98 3.00
C GLU A 52 -15.14 -2.23 3.33
N ASP A 53 -14.01 -2.63 2.75
CA ASP A 53 -12.75 -1.96 2.95
C ASP A 53 -12.64 -0.68 2.10
N TRP A 54 -11.93 0.29 2.66
CA TRP A 54 -11.56 1.53 1.98
C TRP A 54 -10.06 1.59 1.76
N ASN A 55 -9.67 2.23 0.67
CA ASN A 55 -8.28 2.42 0.27
C ASN A 55 -7.95 3.91 0.24
N MET A 56 -6.70 4.25 0.58
CA MET A 56 -6.04 5.45 0.07
C MET A 56 -5.50 5.12 -1.33
N MET A 57 -5.91 5.88 -2.33
CA MET A 57 -5.60 5.64 -3.74
C MET A 57 -4.84 6.82 -4.33
N ALA A 58 -3.78 6.55 -5.08
CA ALA A 58 -3.04 7.55 -5.85
C ALA A 58 -2.57 6.98 -7.18
N GLU A 59 -2.32 7.86 -8.15
CA GLU A 59 -1.69 7.51 -9.42
C GLU A 59 -0.21 7.88 -9.39
N GLY A 60 0.67 6.88 -9.41
CA GLY A 60 2.10 7.09 -9.26
C GLY A 60 2.93 5.82 -9.47
N GLU A 61 4.12 5.82 -8.88
CA GLU A 61 5.03 4.67 -8.78
C GLU A 61 5.35 4.38 -7.30
N ILE A 62 5.95 3.20 -7.05
CA ILE A 62 6.39 2.83 -5.71
C ILE A 62 7.92 2.78 -5.63
N GLU A 63 8.47 3.34 -4.57
CA GLU A 63 9.86 3.11 -4.15
C GLU A 63 9.87 2.27 -2.87
N ILE A 64 10.70 1.23 -2.84
CA ILE A 64 10.75 0.28 -1.71
C ILE A 64 12.04 0.46 -0.95
N ASP A 65 11.94 0.97 0.28
CA ASP A 65 12.99 0.89 1.27
C ASP A 65 12.87 -0.44 2.03
N ARG A 66 13.82 -1.34 1.78
CA ARG A 66 13.82 -2.69 2.35
C ARG A 66 14.36 -2.73 3.77
N GLU A 67 15.18 -1.75 4.17
CA GLU A 67 15.76 -1.69 5.50
C GLU A 67 14.68 -1.36 6.52
N THR A 68 13.83 -0.38 6.21
CA THR A 68 12.77 0.08 7.10
C THR A 68 11.40 -0.54 6.79
N SER A 69 11.29 -1.35 5.73
CA SER A 69 10.02 -1.86 5.20
C SER A 69 9.03 -0.71 4.95
N THR A 70 9.52 0.33 4.27
CA THR A 70 8.74 1.51 3.89
C THR A 70 8.48 1.49 2.39
N ILE A 71 7.22 1.67 2.00
CA ILE A 71 6.86 1.94 0.61
C ILE A 71 6.51 3.41 0.47
N LYS A 72 7.24 4.11 -0.41
CA LYS A 72 6.92 5.49 -0.78
C LYS A 72 6.11 5.48 -2.08
N ILE A 73 5.04 6.27 -2.13
CA ILE A 73 4.23 6.48 -3.32
C ILE A 73 4.57 7.86 -3.87
N VAL A 74 5.17 7.86 -5.06
CA VAL A 74 5.78 9.03 -5.70
C VAL A 74 5.14 9.31 -7.06
N ALA A 75 5.33 10.53 -7.57
CA ALA A 75 4.87 10.91 -8.90
C ALA A 75 5.60 10.09 -9.99
N VAL A 76 4.93 9.88 -11.13
CA VAL A 76 5.60 9.33 -12.31
C VAL A 76 6.52 10.41 -12.88
N PRO A 77 7.83 10.15 -13.06
CA PRO A 77 8.71 11.09 -13.76
C PRO A 77 8.21 11.34 -15.18
N ILE A 78 8.20 12.60 -15.61
CA ILE A 78 7.88 12.99 -16.99
C ILE A 78 9.09 12.76 -17.87
#